data_AF-A0A936AC77-F1
#
_entry.id   AF-A0A936AC77-F1
#
_cell.length_a   1.000
_cell.length_b   1.000
_cell.length_c   1.000
_cell.angle_alpha   90.00
_cell.angle_beta   90.00
_cell.angle_gamma   90.00
#
_symmetry.space_group_name_H-M   'P 1'
#
loop_
_entity.id
_entity.type
_entity.pdbx_description
1 polymer ?
#
loop_
_entity_poly.entity_id
_entity_poly.type
_entity_poly.pdbx_seq_one_letter_code
_entity_poly.pdbx_strand_id
1 'polypeptide(L)'
;MRMAQLVETLDAGGAEALAVDIAGALAARGHDSHLAVARRDGPFLDRLSPTVAFHDLNRPRRDGNQAYRILYFLETCRRLESLLCAQRIEVLQTHLPKANFLGLVTWLGGASARFIPPCTTTGSSITATARDG
;
A
#
# COMPACT_ATOMS: atom_id res chain seq x y z
N MET A 1 4.56 -11.21 5.60
CA MET A 1 3.49 -10.20 5.47
C MET A 1 3.81 -9.32 4.28
N ARG A 2 2.78 -8.85 3.57
CA ARG A 2 2.91 -7.93 2.44
C ARG A 2 2.39 -6.56 2.84
N MET A 3 3.28 -5.58 2.93
CA MET A 3 2.94 -4.25 3.47
C MET A 3 3.28 -3.16 2.49
N ALA A 4 2.41 -2.14 2.40
CA ALA A 4 2.65 -0.98 1.58
C ALA A 4 2.56 0.31 2.41
N GLN A 5 3.57 1.16 2.28
CA GLN A 5 3.54 2.52 2.81
C GLN A 5 3.09 3.46 1.70
N LEU A 6 2.10 4.30 1.97
CA LEU A 6 1.57 5.29 1.01
C LEU A 6 1.90 6.70 1.46
N VAL A 7 2.60 7.42 0.58
CA VAL A 7 2.93 8.84 0.75
C VAL A 7 2.49 9.65 -0.47
N GLU A 8 2.27 10.95 -0.28
CA GLU A 8 1.92 11.84 -1.40
C GLU A 8 3.15 12.14 -2.28
N THR A 9 4.29 12.50 -1.68
CA THR A 9 5.56 12.82 -2.36
C THR A 9 6.74 12.18 -1.62
N LEU A 10 7.94 12.27 -2.20
CA LEU A 10 9.21 11.92 -1.59
C LEU A 10 10.05 13.16 -1.25
N ASP A 11 9.37 14.29 -1.03
CA ASP A 11 10.00 15.53 -0.61
C ASP A 11 10.70 15.38 0.74
N ALA A 12 11.61 16.30 1.06
CA ALA A 12 12.35 16.31 2.31
C ALA A 12 11.46 16.72 3.51
N GLY A 13 10.56 15.83 3.91
CA GLY A 13 9.68 15.98 5.06
C GLY A 13 9.81 14.81 6.06
N GLY A 14 9.36 15.03 7.30
CA GLY A 14 9.51 14.04 8.37
C GLY A 14 8.66 12.78 8.18
N ALA A 15 7.48 12.92 7.59
CA ALA A 15 6.57 11.80 7.38
C ALA A 15 7.04 10.89 6.23
N GLU A 16 7.60 11.51 5.18
CA GLU A 16 8.18 10.87 4.02
C GLU A 16 9.43 10.08 4.41
N ALA A 17 10.33 10.71 5.18
CA ALA A 17 11.51 10.03 5.74
C ALA A 17 11.10 8.81 6.57
N LEU A 18 10.12 8.97 7.47
CA LEU A 18 9.61 7.87 8.29
C LEU A 18 9.02 6.74 7.44
N ALA A 19 8.25 7.04 6.39
CA ALA A 19 7.67 6.03 5.52
C ALA A 19 8.75 5.21 4.79
N VAL A 20 9.79 5.89 4.28
CA VAL A 20 10.95 5.25 3.64
C VAL A 20 11.71 4.37 4.64
N ASP A 21 11.98 4.89 5.84
CA ASP A 21 12.71 4.17 6.87
C ASP A 21 11.93 2.94 7.37
N ILE A 22 10.60 3.06 7.54
CA ILE A 22 9.73 1.92 7.88
C ILE A 22 9.77 0.87 6.76
N ALA A 23 9.62 1.26 5.50
CA ALA A 23 9.65 0.33 4.38
C ALA A 23 10.98 -0.43 4.31
N GLY A 24 12.11 0.28 4.43
CA GLY A 24 13.44 -0.32 4.49
C GLY A 24 13.60 -1.28 5.67
N ALA A 25 13.14 -0.89 6.86
CA ALA A 25 13.21 -1.73 8.05
C ALA A 25 12.36 -3.00 7.94
N LEU A 26 11.17 -2.92 7.33
CA LEU A 26 10.31 -4.07 7.06
C LEU A 26 10.95 -5.03 6.06
N ALA A 27 11.52 -4.51 4.97
CA ALA A 27 12.25 -5.31 3.99
C ALA A 27 13.45 -6.02 4.63
N ALA A 28 14.23 -5.32 5.47
CA ALA A 28 15.38 -5.89 6.18
C ALA A 28 15.00 -7.02 7.14
N ARG A 29 13.75 -7.04 7.63
CA ARG A 29 13.18 -8.12 8.45
C ARG A 29 12.59 -9.28 7.65
N GLY A 30 12.74 -9.27 6.32
CA GLY A 30 12.25 -10.32 5.43
C GLY A 30 10.76 -10.21 5.09
N HIS A 31 10.13 -9.05 5.30
CA HIS A 31 8.77 -8.80 4.81
C HIS A 31 8.79 -8.31 3.36
N ASP A 32 7.70 -8.60 2.64
CA ASP A 32 7.48 -8.07 1.30
C ASP A 32 7.00 -6.62 1.45
N SER A 33 7.94 -5.68 1.33
CA SER A 33 7.70 -4.27 1.63
C SER A 33 7.64 -3.45 0.36
N HIS A 34 6.59 -2.65 0.27
CA HIS A 34 6.31 -1.79 -0.86
C HIS A 34 6.22 -0.33 -0.41
N LEU A 35 6.70 0.58 -1.26
CA LEU A 35 6.50 2.01 -1.11
C LEU A 35 5.72 2.53 -2.31
N ALA A 36 4.50 3.00 -2.07
CA ALA A 36 3.64 3.60 -3.09
C ALA A 36 3.64 5.13 -2.93
N VAL A 37 3.90 5.84 -4.02
CA VAL A 37 4.00 7.31 -4.00
C VAL A 37 3.01 7.89 -4.99
N ALA A 38 2.17 8.82 -4.55
CA ALA A 38 1.20 9.48 -5.42
C ALA A 38 1.87 10.39 -6.47
N ARG A 39 3.01 11.00 -6.13
CA ARG A 39 3.85 11.84 -6.98
C ARG A 39 5.32 11.55 -6.69
N ARG A 40 6.07 11.09 -7.69
CA ARG A 40 7.47 10.64 -7.55
C ARG A 40 8.48 11.71 -7.07
N ASP A 41 8.10 12.97 -7.03
CA ASP A 41 9.01 14.08 -6.79
C ASP A 41 9.68 13.99 -5.41
N GLY A 42 11.00 14.25 -5.37
CA GLY A 42 11.75 14.50 -4.16
C GLY A 42 13.01 13.62 -3.93
N PRO A 43 13.89 14.02 -3.01
CA PRO A 43 15.23 13.45 -2.83
C PRO A 43 15.27 12.10 -2.11
N PHE A 44 14.18 11.66 -1.47
CA PHE A 44 14.21 10.41 -0.70
C PHE A 44 14.13 9.14 -1.54
N LEU A 45 13.99 9.27 -2.87
CA LEU A 45 14.11 8.14 -3.78
C LEU A 45 15.49 7.46 -3.65
N ASP A 46 16.56 8.25 -3.50
CA ASP A 46 17.94 7.76 -3.42
C ASP A 46 18.24 7.05 -2.09
N ARG A 47 17.43 7.29 -1.06
CA ARG A 47 17.52 6.62 0.25
C ARG A 47 16.76 5.30 0.28
N LEU A 48 15.96 5.00 -0.73
CA LEU A 48 15.16 3.79 -0.74
C LEU A 48 16.04 2.55 -0.92
N SER A 49 15.91 1.59 -0.02
CA SER A 49 16.60 0.31 -0.14
C SER A 49 16.20 -0.40 -1.44
N PRO A 50 17.14 -1.01 -2.19
CA PRO A 50 16.82 -1.76 -3.42
C PRO A 50 15.94 -2.99 -3.18
N THR A 51 15.81 -3.42 -1.92
CA THR A 51 14.92 -4.52 -1.51
C THR A 51 13.47 -4.08 -1.31
N VAL A 52 13.18 -2.78 -1.28
CA VAL A 52 11.82 -2.26 -1.19
C VAL A 52 11.26 -2.10 -2.60
N ALA A 53 10.09 -2.69 -2.85
CA ALA A 53 9.42 -2.55 -4.13
C ALA A 53 8.79 -1.15 -4.24
N PHE A 54 9.36 -0.33 -5.13
CA PHE A 54 8.89 1.02 -5.39
C PHE A 54 7.77 1.07 -6.42
N HIS A 55 6.68 1.77 -6.10
CA HIS A 55 5.54 1.95 -6.99
C HIS A 55 5.21 3.42 -7.15
N ASP A 56 5.42 3.89 -8.37
CA ASP A 56 5.04 5.24 -8.75
C ASP A 56 3.58 5.27 -9.25
N LEU A 57 2.69 5.86 -8.46
CA LEU A 57 1.30 6.07 -8.88
C LEU A 57 1.15 7.31 -9.78
N ASN A 58 2.23 8.09 -9.93
CA ASN A 58 2.26 9.40 -10.58
C ASN A 58 1.61 9.39 -11.97
N ARG A 59 0.82 10.45 -12.17
CA ARG A 59 0.49 10.97 -13.48
C ARG A 59 0.92 12.42 -13.54
N PRO A 60 1.38 12.91 -14.70
CA PRO A 60 1.70 14.32 -14.86
C PRO A 60 0.47 15.13 -14.41
N ARG A 61 0.68 15.97 -13.40
CA ARG A 61 -0.34 16.88 -12.90
C ARG A 61 -0.78 17.73 -14.08
N ARG A 62 -2.00 17.51 -14.58
CA ARG A 62 -2.61 18.43 -15.52
C ARG A 62 -3.15 19.59 -14.71
N ASP A 63 -2.38 20.68 -14.67
CA ASP A 63 -2.88 21.93 -14.13
C ASP A 63 -4.11 22.34 -14.94
N GLY A 64 -5.25 22.44 -14.28
CA GLY A 64 -6.54 22.57 -14.94
C GLY A 64 -7.68 22.77 -13.94
N ASN A 65 -8.89 22.90 -14.47
CA ASN A 65 -10.11 23.10 -13.69
C ASN A 65 -10.36 21.99 -12.64
N GLN A 66 -11.34 22.22 -11.76
CA GLN A 66 -11.68 21.30 -10.67
C GLN A 66 -11.97 19.86 -11.14
N ALA A 67 -12.51 19.69 -12.36
CA ALA A 67 -12.81 18.38 -12.92
C ALA A 67 -11.53 17.55 -13.16
N TYR A 68 -10.44 18.15 -13.64
CA TYR A 68 -9.17 17.45 -13.80
C TYR A 68 -8.59 16.97 -12.47
N ARG A 69 -8.77 17.75 -11.40
CA ARG A 69 -8.34 17.35 -10.03
C ARG A 69 -9.13 16.13 -9.53
N ILE A 70 -10.44 16.09 -9.79
CA ILE A 70 -11.29 14.96 -9.44
C ILE A 70 -10.91 13.71 -10.25
N LEU A 71 -10.74 13.85 -11.57
CA LEU A 71 -10.32 12.74 -12.44
C LEU A 71 -8.96 12.18 -12.04
N TYR A 72 -7.99 13.06 -11.77
CA TYR A 72 -6.68 12.69 -11.25
C TYR A 72 -6.79 11.88 -9.95
N PHE A 73 -7.63 12.34 -9.03
CA PHE A 73 -7.85 11.67 -7.75
C PHE A 73 -8.46 10.27 -7.93
N LEU A 74 -9.56 10.15 -8.70
CA LEU A 74 -10.23 8.87 -8.96
C LEU A 74 -9.32 7.87 -9.66
N GLU A 75 -8.50 8.33 -10.59
CA GLU A 75 -7.53 7.48 -11.26
C GLU A 75 -6.41 7.00 -10.33
N THR A 76 -5.94 7.89 -9.44
CA THR A 76 -4.98 7.51 -8.40
C THR A 76 -5.55 6.44 -7.48
N CYS A 77 -6.82 6.55 -7.08
CA CYS A 77 -7.52 5.50 -6.31
C CYS A 77 -7.53 4.16 -7.05
N ARG A 78 -7.88 4.15 -8.35
CA ARG A 78 -7.91 2.91 -9.15
C ARG A 78 -6.54 2.25 -9.29
N ARG A 79 -5.49 3.05 -9.46
CA ARG A 79 -4.12 2.54 -9.52
C ARG A 79 -3.67 1.97 -8.18
N LEU A 80 -3.98 2.67 -7.09
CA LEU A 80 -3.72 2.16 -5.75
C LEU A 80 -4.46 0.85 -5.52
N GLU A 81 -5.76 0.77 -5.85
CA GLU A 81 -6.53 -0.48 -5.75
C GLU A 81 -5.91 -1.61 -6.59
N SER A 82 -5.54 -1.32 -7.83
CA SER A 82 -4.88 -2.28 -8.72
C SER A 82 -3.56 -2.78 -8.14
N LEU A 83 -2.77 -1.91 -7.52
CA LEU A 83 -1.52 -2.28 -6.85
C LEU A 83 -1.79 -3.17 -5.64
N LEU A 84 -2.72 -2.77 -4.77
CA LEU A 84 -3.09 -3.53 -3.58
C LEU A 84 -3.53 -4.95 -3.95
N CYS A 85 -4.35 -5.06 -5.01
CA CYS A 85 -4.83 -6.35 -5.52
C CYS A 85 -3.73 -7.17 -6.19
N ALA A 86 -2.94 -6.57 -7.09
CA ALA A 86 -1.90 -7.28 -7.85
C ALA A 86 -0.79 -7.81 -6.94
N GLN A 87 -0.36 -7.01 -5.96
CA GLN A 87 0.68 -7.39 -5.00
C GLN A 87 0.13 -8.15 -3.80
N ARG A 88 -1.21 -8.27 -3.67
CA ARG A 88 -1.89 -8.89 -2.52
C ARG A 88 -1.42 -8.27 -1.19
N ILE A 89 -1.37 -6.94 -1.15
CA ILE A 89 -0.97 -6.20 0.05
C ILE A 89 -1.96 -6.55 1.18
N GLU A 90 -1.43 -6.86 2.35
CA GLU A 90 -2.19 -7.24 3.56
C GLU A 90 -2.34 -6.07 4.52
N VAL A 91 -1.43 -5.09 4.49
CA VAL A 91 -1.49 -3.89 5.32
C VAL A 91 -1.07 -2.69 4.49
N LEU A 92 -1.96 -1.69 4.41
CA LEU A 92 -1.66 -0.38 3.81
C LEU A 92 -1.54 0.65 4.95
N GLN A 93 -0.36 1.20 5.14
CA GLN A 93 -0.14 2.30 6.07
C GLN A 93 -0.06 3.61 5.29
N THR A 94 -0.84 4.60 5.72
CA THR A 94 -0.93 5.91 5.06
C THR A 94 -0.23 6.97 5.90
N HIS A 95 0.47 7.88 5.25
CA HIS A 95 1.23 8.95 5.89
C HIS A 95 0.84 10.29 5.27
N LEU A 96 0.45 11.25 6.11
CA LEU A 96 -0.07 12.59 5.78
C LEU A 96 -1.56 12.63 5.41
N PRO A 97 -2.26 13.76 5.66
CA PRO A 97 -3.71 13.85 5.51
C PRO A 97 -4.26 13.45 4.13
N LYS A 98 -3.55 13.79 3.05
CA LYS A 98 -4.00 13.46 1.68
C LYS A 98 -3.81 11.99 1.33
N ALA A 99 -2.73 11.35 1.78
CA ALA A 99 -2.56 9.91 1.62
C ALA A 99 -3.60 9.14 2.43
N ASN A 100 -3.91 9.62 3.64
CA ASN A 100 -4.97 9.05 4.47
C ASN A 100 -6.33 9.16 3.77
N PHE A 101 -6.65 10.32 3.18
CA PHE A 101 -7.88 10.50 2.41
C PHE A 101 -7.94 9.59 1.17
N LEU A 102 -6.83 9.46 0.45
CA LEU A 102 -6.72 8.55 -0.69
C LEU A 102 -6.95 7.09 -0.27
N GLY A 103 -6.35 6.66 0.85
CA GLY A 103 -6.54 5.33 1.43
C GLY A 103 -8.00 5.10 1.85
N LEU A 104 -8.63 6.07 2.51
CA LEU A 104 -10.03 5.99 2.92
C LEU A 104 -10.96 5.84 1.71
N VAL A 105 -10.80 6.66 0.67
CA VAL A 105 -11.64 6.56 -0.53
C VAL A 105 -11.42 5.23 -1.25
N THR A 106 -10.19 4.75 -1.33
CA THR A 106 -9.88 3.44 -1.93
C THR A 106 -10.54 2.30 -1.13
N TRP A 107 -10.56 2.41 0.20
CA TRP A 107 -11.23 1.46 1.08
C TRP A 107 -12.76 1.46 0.89
N LEU A 108 -13.38 2.64 0.84
CA LEU A 108 -14.82 2.80 0.60
C LEU A 108 -15.24 2.38 -0.82
N GLY A 109 -14.38 2.59 -1.81
CA GLY A 109 -14.63 2.32 -3.23
C GLY A 109 -14.62 0.86 -3.64
N GLY A 110 -14.39 -0.08 -2.71
CA GLY A 110 -14.47 -1.52 -2.97
C GLY A 110 -13.25 -2.34 -2.54
N ALA A 111 -12.16 -1.71 -2.08
CA ALA A 111 -11.03 -2.47 -1.55
C ALA A 111 -11.43 -3.27 -0.29
N SER A 112 -12.36 -2.75 0.52
CA SER A 112 -12.92 -3.43 1.71
C SER A 112 -13.56 -4.79 1.40
N ALA A 113 -14.16 -5.00 0.22
CA ALA A 113 -14.77 -6.28 -0.17
C ALA A 113 -13.76 -7.33 -0.67
N ARG A 114 -12.55 -6.90 -1.08
CA ARG A 114 -11.48 -7.76 -1.62
C ARG A 114 -10.32 -8.01 -0.64
N PHE A 115 -10.29 -7.25 0.45
CA PHE A 115 -9.25 -7.31 1.47
C PHE A 115 -9.57 -8.26 2.63
N ILE A 116 -10.70 -8.96 2.59
CA ILE A 116 -10.90 -10.14 3.42
C ILE A 116 -10.12 -11.26 2.72
N PRO A 117 -8.95 -11.69 3.24
CA PRO A 117 -8.35 -12.92 2.72
C PRO A 117 -9.42 -14.00 2.83
N PRO A 118 -9.63 -14.87 1.82
CA PRO A 118 -10.48 -16.03 2.03
C PRO A 118 -9.96 -16.71 3.29
N CYS A 119 -10.81 -16.76 4.32
CA CYS A 119 -10.50 -17.48 5.54
C CYS A 119 -10.17 -18.90 5.07
N THR A 120 -8.88 -19.25 5.08
CA THR A 120 -8.45 -20.61 4.83
C THR A 120 -8.90 -21.39 6.05
N THR A 121 -10.17 -21.78 6.06
CA THR A 121 -10.66 -22.92 6.84
C THR A 121 -10.07 -24.15 6.18
N THR A 122 -8.76 -24.33 6.34
CA THR A 122 -8.12 -25.60 6.07
C THR A 122 -8.64 -26.52 7.15
N GLY A 123 -9.62 -27.34 6.79
CA GLY A 123 -10.11 -28.43 7.61
C GLY A 123 -8.95 -29.35 7.94
N SER A 124 -8.37 -29.19 9.13
CA SER A 124 -7.71 -30.30 9.80
C SER A 124 -8.81 -31.18 10.36
N SER A 125 -9.16 -32.22 9.59
CA SER A 125 -9.83 -33.39 10.13
C SER A 125 -9.00 -33.92 11.29
N ILE A 126 -9.44 -33.64 12.52
CA ILE A 126 -8.94 -34.30 13.71
C ILE A 126 -9.55 -35.70 13.66
N THR A 127 -8.83 -36.65 13.07
CA THR A 127 -9.12 -38.08 13.24
C THR A 127 -8.76 -38.43 14.68
N ALA A 128 -9.74 -38.37 15.57
CA ALA A 128 -9.64 -38.88 16.92
C ALA A 128 -9.49 -40.41 16.86
N THR A 129 -8.25 -40.90 16.89
CA THR A 129 -7.97 -42.30 17.21
C THR A 129 -8.21 -42.47 18.71
N ALA A 130 -9.34 -43.11 19.04
CA ALA A 130 -9.60 -43.65 20.36
C ALA A 130 -8.46 -44.62 20.73
N ARG A 131 -7.83 -44.39 21.87
CA ARG A 131 -6.93 -45.34 22.52
C ARG A 131 -7.77 -46.05 23.59
N ASP A 132 -8.04 -47.32 23.35
CA ASP A 132 -8.43 -48.28 24.37
C ASP A 132 -7.22 -48.56 25.28
N GLY A 133 -7.45 -48.60 26.58
CA GLY A 133 -6.47 -48.90 27.62
C GLY A 133 -6.99 -48.55 29.01
#